data_AF-A0A432ZJZ6-F1
#
_entry.id   AF-A0A432ZJZ6-F1
#
_cell.length_a   1.000
_cell.length_b   1.000
_cell.length_c   1.000
_cell.angle_alpha   90.00
_cell.angle_beta   90.00
_cell.angle_gamma   90.00
#
_symmetry.space_group_name_H-M   'P 1'
#
loop_
_entity.id
_entity.type
_entity.pdbx_description
1 polymer ?
#
loop_
_entity_poly.entity_id
_entity_poly.type
_entity_poly.pdbx_seq_one_letter_code
_entity_poly.pdbx_strand_id
1 'polypeptide(L)'
;MTFNLARQSQQRGFTFVELLVVLTIIAVGVAGMVTLQRTFIQSSMRAAERNVALEIAQAQLETLRFTPYDALAGGSAEVTRDDKTYNLTWTISARYFNTVWLSPGDTGLPEPLPTQPDAKAASISVSWQERGGSEQRLTLDGWLGRVTMRDSGLVVTEPPPRNKPQVTYTPGAAPAVIGVKLTEDGAATTFW
;
A
#
# COMPACT_ATOMS: atom_id res chain seq x y z
N MET A 1 -47.76 -73.34 -24.17
CA MET A 1 -46.31 -73.25 -23.88
C MET A 1 -46.00 -71.79 -23.60
N THR A 2 -45.92 -71.38 -22.34
CA THR A 2 -45.57 -70.00 -21.97
C THR A 2 -44.83 -70.01 -20.63
N PHE A 3 -43.51 -69.94 -20.70
CA PHE A 3 -42.65 -69.73 -19.54
C PHE A 3 -42.75 -68.26 -19.13
N ASN A 4 -43.35 -67.99 -17.98
CA ASN A 4 -43.38 -66.65 -17.40
C ASN A 4 -42.09 -66.46 -16.58
N LEU A 5 -41.09 -65.80 -17.18
CA LEU A 5 -39.84 -65.45 -16.50
C LEU A 5 -40.09 -64.21 -15.64
N ALA A 6 -40.63 -64.41 -14.44
CA ALA A 6 -40.65 -63.38 -13.42
C ALA A 6 -39.20 -62.99 -13.09
N ARG A 7 -38.79 -61.81 -13.54
CA ARG A 7 -37.47 -61.24 -13.25
C ARG A 7 -37.41 -60.93 -11.76
N GLN A 8 -36.77 -61.81 -10.99
CA GLN A 8 -36.44 -61.56 -9.59
C GLN A 8 -35.54 -60.33 -9.54
N SER A 9 -36.07 -59.19 -9.09
CA SER A 9 -35.24 -58.07 -8.69
C SER A 9 -34.54 -58.50 -7.41
N GLN A 10 -33.24 -58.78 -7.51
CA GLN A 10 -32.40 -59.01 -6.33
C GLN A 10 -32.34 -57.70 -5.56
N GLN A 11 -33.25 -57.54 -4.60
CA GLN A 11 -33.15 -56.53 -3.56
C GLN A 11 -31.95 -56.90 -2.70
N ARG A 12 -30.79 -56.38 -3.11
CA ARG A 12 -29.56 -56.47 -2.33
C ARG A 12 -29.78 -55.63 -1.08
N GLY A 13 -30.00 -56.33 0.03
CA GLY A 13 -30.11 -55.72 1.35
C GLY A 13 -28.85 -54.94 1.69
N PHE A 14 -29.06 -53.79 2.29
CA PHE A 14 -28.03 -52.88 2.76
C PHE A 14 -27.01 -53.64 3.65
N THR A 15 -25.71 -53.61 3.32
CA THR A 15 -24.72 -54.36 4.09
C THR A 15 -24.23 -53.54 5.30
N PHE A 16 -24.03 -54.17 6.46
CA PHE A 16 -23.52 -53.47 7.65
C PHE A 16 -22.16 -52.78 7.40
N VAL A 17 -21.33 -53.41 6.54
CA VAL A 17 -20.03 -52.88 6.12
C VAL A 17 -20.18 -51.60 5.30
N GLU A 18 -21.21 -51.49 4.45
CA GLU A 18 -21.47 -50.28 3.65
C GLU A 18 -21.84 -49.08 4.54
N LEU A 19 -22.68 -49.28 5.57
CA LEU A 19 -22.97 -48.25 6.56
C LEU A 19 -21.71 -47.85 7.32
N LEU A 20 -20.88 -48.82 7.70
CA LEU A 20 -19.63 -48.56 8.42
C LEU A 20 -18.68 -47.70 7.57
N VAL A 21 -18.52 -48.03 6.29
CA VAL A 21 -17.69 -47.26 5.36
C VAL A 21 -18.27 -45.86 5.14
N VAL A 22 -19.58 -45.73 4.91
CA VAL A 22 -20.26 -44.44 4.73
C VAL A 22 -20.09 -43.55 5.96
N LEU A 23 -20.33 -44.08 7.16
CA LEU A 23 -20.15 -43.34 8.41
C LEU A 23 -18.69 -42.91 8.61
N THR A 24 -17.73 -43.77 8.25
CA THR A 24 -16.30 -43.44 8.33
C THR A 24 -15.93 -42.29 7.39
N ILE A 25 -16.40 -42.32 6.14
CA ILE A 25 -16.14 -41.26 5.15
C ILE A 25 -16.78 -39.94 5.60
N ILE A 26 -18.02 -39.97 6.11
CA ILE A 26 -18.69 -38.78 6.64
C ILE A 26 -17.92 -38.20 7.83
N ALA A 27 -17.45 -39.05 8.75
CA ALA A 27 -16.68 -38.59 9.90
C ALA A 27 -15.40 -37.85 9.48
N VAL A 28 -14.64 -38.39 8.52
CA VAL A 28 -13.45 -37.72 7.99
C VAL A 28 -13.80 -36.43 7.25
N GLY A 29 -14.88 -36.44 6.45
CA GLY A 29 -15.34 -35.26 5.70
C GLY A 29 -15.76 -34.09 6.62
N VAL A 30 -16.54 -34.38 7.66
CA VAL A 30 -16.97 -33.37 8.64
C VAL A 30 -15.78 -32.84 9.44
N ALA A 31 -14.85 -33.71 9.85
CA ALA A 31 -13.63 -33.28 10.55
C ALA A 31 -12.78 -32.31 9.70
N GLY A 32 -12.65 -32.59 8.40
CA GLY A 32 -12.00 -31.68 7.45
C GLY A 32 -12.71 -30.33 7.35
N MET A 33 -14.04 -30.33 7.19
CA MET A 33 -14.83 -29.10 7.05
C MET A 33 -14.76 -28.21 8.29
N VAL A 34 -14.86 -28.78 9.50
CA VAL A 34 -14.77 -28.01 10.75
C VAL A 34 -13.42 -27.31 10.88
N THR A 35 -12.34 -27.97 10.44
CA THR A 35 -11.00 -27.38 10.45
C THR A 35 -10.91 -26.18 9.50
N LEU A 36 -11.44 -26.31 8.28
CA LEU A 36 -11.47 -25.22 7.31
C LEU A 36 -12.33 -24.04 7.78
N GLN A 37 -13.50 -24.31 8.36
CA GLN A 37 -14.37 -23.27 8.91
C GLN A 37 -13.67 -22.45 10.01
N ARG A 38 -12.94 -23.11 10.91
CA ARG A 38 -12.17 -22.42 11.95
C ARG A 38 -11.11 -21.49 11.35
N THR A 39 -10.33 -21.98 10.38
CA THR A 39 -9.30 -21.19 9.72
C THR A 39 -9.90 -19.99 8.97
N PHE A 40 -11.02 -20.18 8.28
CA PHE A 40 -11.72 -19.11 7.56
C PHE A 40 -12.23 -18.01 8.51
N ILE A 41 -12.84 -18.38 9.64
CA ILE A 41 -13.32 -17.40 10.61
C ILE A 41 -12.15 -16.61 11.21
N GLN A 42 -11.04 -17.27 11.53
CA GLN A 42 -9.86 -16.60 12.05
C GLN A 42 -9.23 -15.64 11.05
N SER A 43 -9.11 -16.03 9.78
CA SER A 43 -8.58 -15.14 8.73
C SER A 43 -9.50 -13.95 8.47
N SER A 44 -10.82 -14.17 8.50
CA SER A 44 -11.81 -13.11 8.36
C SER A 44 -11.71 -12.09 9.50
N MET A 45 -11.59 -12.54 10.75
CA MET A 45 -11.40 -11.63 11.90
C MET A 45 -10.09 -10.83 11.77
N ARG A 46 -8.98 -11.47 11.41
CA ARG A 46 -7.70 -10.78 11.21
C ARG A 46 -7.77 -9.69 10.13
N ALA A 47 -8.44 -9.99 9.02
CA ALA A 47 -8.65 -9.02 7.96
C ALA A 47 -9.51 -7.84 8.45
N ALA A 48 -10.59 -8.12 9.19
CA ALA A 48 -11.43 -7.08 9.77
C ALA A 48 -10.64 -6.17 10.73
N GLU A 49 -9.85 -6.75 11.65
CA GLU A 49 -9.04 -5.99 12.59
C GLU A 49 -8.00 -5.10 11.89
N ARG A 50 -7.39 -5.61 10.81
CA ARG A 50 -6.42 -4.86 10.01
C ARG A 50 -7.06 -3.72 9.23
N ASN A 51 -8.30 -3.90 8.75
CA ASN A 51 -9.06 -2.83 8.10
C ASN A 51 -9.36 -1.70 9.10
N VAL A 52 -9.76 -2.03 10.33
CA VAL A 52 -9.97 -1.04 11.40
C VAL A 52 -8.68 -0.29 11.72
N ALA A 53 -7.55 -1.00 11.85
CA ALA A 53 -6.26 -0.35 12.09
C ALA A 53 -5.85 0.61 10.95
N LEU A 54 -6.12 0.22 9.69
CA LEU A 54 -5.88 1.07 8.53
C LEU A 54 -6.79 2.31 8.54
N GLU A 55 -8.07 2.16 8.87
CA GLU A 55 -9.01 3.28 9.01
C GLU A 55 -8.53 4.28 10.08
N ILE A 56 -8.08 3.78 11.25
CA ILE A 56 -7.50 4.61 12.32
C ILE A 56 -6.26 5.37 11.81
N ALA A 57 -5.34 4.67 11.14
CA ALA A 57 -4.13 5.29 10.61
C ALA A 57 -4.43 6.35 9.55
N GLN A 58 -5.38 6.08 8.65
CA GLN A 58 -5.83 7.02 7.61
C GLN A 58 -6.52 8.24 8.22
N ALA A 59 -7.40 8.05 9.19
CA ALA A 59 -8.07 9.15 9.90
C ALA A 59 -7.05 10.05 10.61
N GLN A 60 -6.00 9.45 11.21
CA GLN A 60 -4.93 10.23 11.82
C GLN A 60 -4.11 11.00 10.77
N LEU A 61 -3.75 10.36 9.64
CA LEU A 61 -3.05 11.05 8.56
C LEU A 61 -3.89 12.22 8.02
N GLU A 62 -5.20 12.06 7.88
CA GLU A 62 -6.10 13.14 7.45
C GLU A 62 -6.16 14.27 8.48
N THR A 63 -6.22 13.95 9.77
CA THR A 63 -6.13 14.94 10.85
C THR A 63 -4.84 15.74 10.77
N LEU A 64 -3.71 15.08 10.51
CA LEU A 64 -2.43 15.76 10.28
C LEU A 64 -2.48 16.66 9.03
N ARG A 65 -3.14 16.23 7.95
CA ARG A 65 -3.27 17.05 6.72
C ARG A 65 -4.05 18.35 6.94
N PHE A 66 -4.99 18.37 7.88
CA PHE A 66 -5.75 19.60 8.24
C PHE A 66 -5.14 20.39 9.40
N THR A 67 -4.12 19.85 10.07
CA THR A 67 -3.42 20.55 11.15
C THR A 67 -2.51 21.63 10.53
N PRO A 68 -2.49 22.87 11.07
CA PRO A 68 -1.58 23.90 10.60
C PRO A 68 -0.14 23.39 10.56
N TYR A 69 0.58 23.67 9.47
CA TYR A 69 1.90 23.08 9.23
C TYR A 69 2.88 23.30 10.39
N ASP A 70 2.86 24.48 11.00
CA ASP A 70 3.73 24.83 12.13
C ASP A 70 3.35 24.11 13.43
N ALA A 71 2.09 23.69 13.56
CA ALA A 71 1.56 22.95 14.71
C ALA A 71 1.73 21.41 14.58
N LEU A 72 2.20 20.91 13.44
CA LEU A 72 2.44 19.47 13.25
C LEU A 72 3.50 18.96 14.23
N ALA A 73 3.06 18.04 15.10
CA ALA A 73 3.88 17.38 16.11
C ALA A 73 3.54 15.88 16.21
N GLY A 74 4.51 15.09 16.67
CA GLY A 74 4.31 13.68 16.99
C GLY A 74 3.45 13.49 18.24
N GLY A 75 2.91 12.29 18.42
CA GLY A 75 2.05 11.98 19.55
C GLY A 75 1.62 10.52 19.61
N SER A 76 0.76 10.23 20.58
CA SER A 76 0.15 8.92 20.76
C SER A 76 -1.29 9.05 21.25
N ALA A 77 -2.09 8.03 20.98
CA ALA A 77 -3.46 7.90 21.44
C ALA A 77 -3.83 6.42 21.57
N GLU A 78 -4.85 6.13 22.38
CA GLU A 78 -5.51 4.83 22.38
C GLU A 78 -6.90 4.99 21.77
N VAL A 79 -7.25 4.07 20.86
CA VAL A 79 -8.56 4.07 20.18
C VAL A 79 -9.22 2.73 20.41
N THR A 80 -10.43 2.73 20.96
CA THR A 80 -11.22 1.51 21.15
C THR A 80 -12.29 1.38 20.07
N ARG A 81 -12.40 0.18 19.49
CA ARG A 81 -13.42 -0.23 18.51
C ARG A 81 -13.84 -1.66 18.82
N ASP A 82 -15.14 -1.93 18.91
CA ASP A 82 -15.68 -3.28 19.18
C ASP A 82 -15.00 -4.01 20.36
N ASP A 83 -14.89 -3.33 21.51
CA ASP A 83 -14.21 -3.80 22.72
C ASP A 83 -12.72 -4.18 22.55
N LYS A 84 -12.10 -3.68 21.47
CA LYS A 84 -10.69 -3.87 21.18
C LYS A 84 -9.93 -2.55 21.19
N THR A 85 -8.80 -2.53 21.90
CA THR A 85 -7.92 -1.35 22.00
C THR A 85 -6.82 -1.40 20.95
N TYR A 86 -6.66 -0.28 20.25
CA TYR A 86 -5.61 -0.01 19.28
C TYR A 86 -4.73 1.12 19.81
N ASN A 87 -3.42 0.87 19.90
CA ASN A 87 -2.41 1.84 20.28
C ASN A 87 -1.93 2.57 19.04
N LEU A 88 -2.26 3.85 18.93
CA LEU A 88 -1.87 4.73 17.85
C LEU A 88 -0.67 5.58 18.30
N THR A 89 0.37 5.62 17.47
CA THR A 89 1.52 6.51 17.63
C THR A 89 1.85 7.16 16.29
N TRP A 90 2.28 8.41 16.28
CA TRP A 90 2.76 9.06 15.06
C TRP A 90 3.99 9.92 15.33
N THR A 91 4.92 9.91 14.39
CA THR A 91 6.12 10.76 14.43
C THR A 91 6.11 11.74 13.27
N ILE A 92 6.65 12.94 13.51
CA ILE A 92 6.78 13.99 12.51
C ILE A 92 8.26 14.38 12.42
N SER A 93 8.85 14.19 11.24
CA SER A 93 10.27 14.47 10.99
C SER A 93 10.42 15.55 9.94
N ALA A 94 11.22 16.57 10.23
CA ALA A 94 11.59 17.61 9.27
C ALA A 94 12.37 17.01 8.10
N ARG A 95 12.13 17.52 6.89
CA ARG A 95 12.79 17.09 5.66
C ARG A 95 13.16 18.30 4.81
N TYR A 96 14.39 18.31 4.35
CA TYR A 96 14.98 19.38 3.54
C TYR A 96 15.34 18.83 2.17
N PHE A 97 15.11 19.62 1.11
CA PHE A 97 15.42 19.21 -0.25
C PHE A 97 16.69 19.89 -0.74
N ASN A 98 17.75 19.12 -0.97
CA ASN A 98 18.92 19.57 -1.71
C ASN A 98 19.32 18.51 -2.73
N THR A 99 18.69 18.53 -3.91
CA THR A 99 18.76 17.50 -4.99
C THR A 99 18.22 16.12 -4.59
N VAL A 100 18.31 15.78 -3.31
CA VAL A 100 17.73 14.62 -2.63
C VAL A 100 17.05 15.08 -1.33
N TRP A 101 16.12 14.27 -0.83
CA TRP A 101 15.48 14.51 0.47
C TRP A 101 16.44 14.13 1.61
N LEU A 102 16.71 15.09 2.48
CA LEU A 102 17.65 14.99 3.59
C LEU A 102 16.94 15.20 4.93
N SER A 103 17.48 14.58 5.96
CA SER A 103 17.08 14.73 7.36
C SER A 103 17.96 15.79 8.03
N PRO A 104 17.51 16.40 9.15
CA PRO A 104 18.37 17.25 9.95
C PRO A 104 19.67 16.52 10.34
N GLY A 105 20.83 17.12 10.07
CA GLY A 105 22.15 16.55 10.37
C GLY A 105 22.82 15.81 9.20
N ASP A 106 22.13 15.62 8.07
CA ASP A 106 22.74 15.06 6.87
C ASP A 106 23.69 16.09 6.21
N THR A 107 24.74 15.60 5.53
CA THR A 107 25.69 16.46 4.82
C THR A 107 25.04 17.14 3.61
N GLY A 108 25.51 18.34 3.26
CA GLY A 108 24.98 19.11 2.13
C GLY A 108 23.81 20.02 2.48
N LEU A 109 23.44 20.18 3.74
CA LEU A 109 22.48 21.21 4.16
C LEU A 109 23.19 22.54 4.48
N PRO A 110 22.55 23.69 4.24
CA PRO A 110 23.09 24.99 4.63
C PRO A 110 23.13 25.14 6.15
N GLU A 111 24.12 25.88 6.66
CA GLU A 111 24.30 26.19 8.07
C GLU A 111 24.18 27.72 8.31
N PRO A 112 23.23 28.21 9.13
CA PRO A 112 22.24 27.43 9.88
C PRO A 112 21.11 26.87 8.98
N LEU A 113 20.48 25.79 9.44
CA LEU A 113 19.31 25.23 8.76
C LEU A 113 18.18 26.26 8.62
N PRO A 114 17.41 26.23 7.52
CA PRO A 114 16.20 27.03 7.41
C PRO A 114 15.26 26.75 8.58
N THR A 115 14.68 27.82 9.13
CA THR A 115 13.78 27.76 10.30
C THR A 115 12.53 26.91 10.04
N GLN A 116 12.13 26.78 8.77
CA GLN A 116 11.06 25.89 8.34
C GLN A 116 11.61 24.86 7.34
N PRO A 117 11.31 23.56 7.54
CA PRO A 117 11.67 22.53 6.57
C PRO A 117 10.75 22.57 5.34
N ASP A 118 11.27 22.10 4.20
CA ASP A 118 10.56 22.04 2.93
C ASP A 118 9.35 21.09 2.98
N ALA A 119 9.48 19.99 3.73
CA ALA A 119 8.38 19.09 4.06
C ALA A 119 8.54 18.50 5.47
N LYS A 120 7.45 17.89 5.96
CA LYS A 120 7.45 17.06 7.16
C LYS A 120 6.99 15.65 6.78
N ALA A 121 7.81 14.65 7.07
CA ALA A 121 7.43 13.24 6.92
C ALA A 121 6.68 12.79 8.18
N ALA A 122 5.50 12.20 8.00
CA ALA A 122 4.71 11.60 9.05
C ALA A 122 4.79 10.07 8.97
N SER A 123 5.09 9.41 10.08
CA SER A 123 4.99 7.95 10.18
C SER A 123 3.98 7.60 11.25
N ILE A 124 2.85 7.03 10.86
CA ILE A 124 1.73 6.66 11.73
C ILE A 124 1.79 5.14 11.96
N SER A 125 1.82 4.71 13.21
CA SER A 125 1.84 3.30 13.58
C SER A 125 0.67 2.96 14.50
N VAL A 126 -0.08 1.93 14.13
CA VAL A 126 -1.19 1.38 14.92
C VAL A 126 -0.82 -0.03 15.33
N SER A 127 -0.78 -0.33 16.63
CA SER A 127 -0.59 -1.68 17.15
C SER A 127 -1.76 -2.17 17.99
N TRP A 128 -2.05 -3.46 17.89
CA TRP A 128 -3.14 -4.10 18.61
C TRP A 128 -2.80 -5.57 18.89
N GLN A 129 -3.48 -6.17 19.86
CA GLN A 129 -3.27 -7.58 20.21
C GLN A 129 -4.32 -8.45 19.53
N GLU A 130 -3.92 -9.47 18.75
CA GLU A 130 -4.84 -10.49 18.24
C GLU A 130 -5.44 -11.31 19.39
N ARG A 131 -6.57 -11.97 19.14
CA ARG A 131 -7.22 -12.88 20.11
C ARG A 131 -6.28 -13.97 20.64
N GLY A 132 -5.26 -14.36 19.87
CA GLY A 132 -4.24 -15.34 20.27
C GLY A 132 -3.09 -14.78 21.13
N GLY A 133 -3.14 -13.50 21.48
CA GLY A 133 -2.15 -12.83 22.33
C GLY A 133 -0.98 -12.18 21.57
N SER A 134 -0.81 -12.48 20.28
CA SER A 134 0.23 -11.86 19.44
C SER A 134 -0.06 -10.37 19.18
N GLU A 135 0.93 -9.51 19.36
CA GLU A 135 0.84 -8.11 18.92
C GLU A 135 0.99 -8.03 17.40
N GLN A 136 0.16 -7.21 16.76
CA GLN A 136 0.24 -6.83 15.36
C GLN A 136 0.47 -5.34 15.25
N ARG A 137 1.14 -4.91 14.18
CA ARG A 137 1.42 -3.50 13.90
C ARG A 137 1.23 -3.20 12.42
N LEU A 138 0.59 -2.07 12.14
CA LEU A 138 0.44 -1.49 10.82
C LEU A 138 1.07 -0.09 10.83
N THR A 139 1.87 0.21 9.82
CA THR A 139 2.49 1.53 9.65
C THR A 139 2.02 2.15 8.33
N LEU A 140 1.64 3.42 8.38
CA LEU A 140 1.27 4.27 7.26
C LEU A 140 2.18 5.49 7.26
N ASP A 141 2.93 5.66 6.18
CA ASP A 141 3.81 6.82 6.00
C ASP A 141 3.15 7.85 5.08
N GLY A 142 3.37 9.12 5.37
CA GLY A 142 2.85 10.25 4.60
C GLY A 142 3.84 11.41 4.55
N TRP A 143 3.69 12.27 3.55
CA TRP A 143 4.45 13.50 3.42
C TRP A 143 3.51 14.69 3.48
N LEU A 144 3.85 15.66 4.32
CA LEU A 144 3.06 16.87 4.57
C LEU A 144 3.87 18.05 4.07
N GLY A 145 3.30 18.82 3.14
CA GLY A 145 3.88 20.05 2.61
C GLY A 145 3.16 21.28 3.17
N ARG A 146 3.75 22.45 3.00
CA ARG A 146 3.10 23.74 3.30
C ARG A 146 2.14 24.08 2.17
N VAL A 147 0.83 24.04 2.42
CA VAL A 147 -0.15 24.61 1.48
C VAL A 147 -0.41 26.05 1.89
N THR A 148 -0.10 27.01 1.02
CA THR A 148 -0.41 28.43 1.28
C THR A 148 -1.65 28.84 0.48
N MET A 149 -2.54 29.67 1.04
CA MET A 149 -3.78 30.10 0.37
C MET A 149 -3.56 30.89 -0.95
N ARG A 150 -2.30 31.20 -1.30
CA ARG A 150 -1.93 31.76 -2.60
C ARG A 150 -1.90 30.70 -3.71
N ASP A 151 -1.94 29.41 -3.36
CA ASP A 151 -1.80 28.27 -4.28
C ASP A 151 -3.14 27.79 -4.90
N SER A 152 -4.22 28.58 -4.84
CA SER A 152 -5.51 28.24 -5.47
C SER A 152 -5.53 28.31 -7.01
N GLY A 153 -4.37 28.46 -7.65
CA GLY A 153 -4.21 28.33 -9.09
C GLY A 153 -2.95 27.51 -9.38
N LEU A 154 -3.12 26.31 -9.95
CA LEU A 154 -2.09 25.28 -10.21
C LEU A 154 -1.57 24.51 -8.98
N VAL A 155 -2.37 23.58 -8.47
CA VAL A 155 -1.81 22.34 -7.91
C VAL A 155 -1.65 21.32 -9.03
N VAL A 156 -0.70 21.60 -9.92
CA VAL A 156 0.03 20.60 -10.70
C VAL A 156 1.49 20.96 -10.53
N THR A 157 2.09 20.55 -9.42
CA THR A 157 3.55 20.48 -9.36
C THR A 157 3.92 19.29 -10.23
N GLU A 158 4.23 19.55 -11.49
CA GLU A 158 4.84 18.55 -12.36
C GLU A 158 6.14 18.10 -11.66
N PRO A 159 6.36 16.79 -11.44
CA PRO A 159 7.63 16.31 -10.89
C PRO A 159 8.77 16.86 -11.74
N PRO A 160 9.94 17.15 -11.13
CA PRO A 160 11.07 17.75 -11.85
C PRO A 160 11.31 16.98 -13.15
N PRO A 161 11.52 17.67 -14.29
CA PRO A 161 11.57 17.03 -15.60
C PRO A 161 12.57 15.88 -15.53
N ARG A 162 12.08 14.64 -15.75
CA ARG A 162 12.99 13.50 -15.91
C ARG A 162 13.95 13.88 -17.02
N ASN A 163 15.26 13.74 -16.77
CA ASN A 163 16.27 13.90 -17.81
C ASN A 163 15.82 13.07 -19.01
N LYS A 164 15.40 13.77 -20.08
CA LYS A 164 15.04 13.13 -21.33
C LYS A 164 16.30 12.39 -21.82
N PRO A 165 16.20 11.20 -22.41
CA PRO A 165 17.38 10.53 -22.95
C PRO A 165 18.05 11.45 -23.97
N GLN A 166 19.22 12.00 -23.63
CA GLN A 166 20.07 12.67 -24.59
C GLN A 166 20.91 11.60 -25.28
N VAL A 167 20.63 11.39 -26.56
CA VAL A 167 21.53 10.61 -27.42
C VAL A 167 22.70 11.52 -27.75
N THR A 168 23.89 11.18 -27.25
CA THR A 168 25.14 11.82 -27.69
C THR A 168 25.32 11.55 -29.18
N TYR A 169 25.05 12.54 -30.02
CA TYR A 169 25.38 12.49 -31.45
C TYR A 169 26.80 13.02 -31.64
N THR A 170 27.71 12.16 -32.09
CA THR A 170 29.04 12.56 -32.58
C THR A 170 28.95 12.67 -34.10
N PRO A 171 28.83 13.88 -34.70
CA PRO A 171 28.78 14.03 -36.14
C PRO A 171 30.14 13.73 -36.76
N GLY A 172 30.18 12.85 -37.76
CA GLY A 172 31.29 12.77 -38.71
C GLY A 172 31.74 11.38 -39.10
N ALA A 173 30.98 10.71 -39.98
CA ALA A 173 31.51 9.64 -40.84
C ALA A 173 30.59 9.32 -42.05
N ALA A 174 30.06 10.33 -42.76
CA ALA A 174 29.48 10.14 -44.11
C ALA A 174 29.36 11.49 -44.85
N PRO A 175 29.96 11.65 -46.05
CA PRO A 175 30.04 12.95 -46.75
C PRO A 175 28.83 13.29 -47.63
N ALA A 176 27.60 12.90 -47.26
CA ALA A 176 26.44 13.01 -48.14
C ALA A 176 25.17 13.61 -47.50
N VAL A 177 25.31 14.53 -46.55
CA VAL A 177 24.16 15.29 -46.02
C VAL A 177 24.43 16.78 -46.13
N ILE A 178 23.70 17.44 -47.02
CA ILE A 178 23.67 18.91 -47.13
C ILE A 178 22.51 19.39 -46.26
N GLY A 179 22.80 20.17 -45.22
CA GLY A 179 21.77 20.84 -44.43
C GLY A 179 21.16 22.00 -45.22
N VAL A 180 19.83 22.04 -45.34
CA VAL A 180 19.11 23.18 -45.93
C VAL A 180 18.85 24.22 -44.86
N LYS A 181 19.30 25.45 -45.10
CA LYS A 181 19.14 26.60 -44.20
C LYS A 181 17.73 27.17 -44.37
N LEU A 182 16.95 27.30 -43.29
CA LEU A 182 15.61 27.90 -43.33
C LEU A 182 15.56 29.39 -42.95
N THR A 183 16.72 30.03 -42.70
CA THR A 183 16.82 31.50 -42.55
C THR A 183 18.19 32.00 -43.05
N GLU A 184 18.19 33.09 -43.81
CA GLU A 184 19.38 33.79 -44.31
C GLU A 184 19.98 34.70 -43.23
N ASP A 185 20.56 34.11 -42.18
CA ASP A 185 21.43 34.86 -41.28
C ASP A 185 22.76 34.11 -41.10
N GLY A 186 23.86 34.80 -41.35
CA GLY A 186 25.22 34.26 -41.38
C GLY A 186 25.87 34.09 -40.00
N ALA A 187 25.25 34.59 -38.93
CA ALA A 187 25.90 34.74 -37.62
C ALA A 187 25.14 34.11 -36.42
N ALA A 188 24.11 33.30 -36.63
CA ALA A 188 23.39 32.67 -35.53
C ALA A 188 24.20 31.52 -34.88
N THR A 189 24.44 31.60 -33.57
CA THR A 189 25.18 30.59 -32.78
C THR A 189 24.30 29.83 -31.78
N THR A 190 22.98 29.90 -31.93
CA THR A 190 22.02 29.13 -31.13
C THR A 190 21.04 28.39 -32.04
N PHE A 191 20.85 27.10 -31.75
CA PHE A 191 19.91 26.20 -32.42
C PHE A 191 18.95 25.63 -31.36
N TRP A 192 17.67 25.51 -31.70
CA TRP A 192 16.68 24.81 -30.87
C TRP A 192 16.28 23.50 -31.55
#